data_AF-A0A158JMV6-F1
#
_entry.id   AF-A0A158JMV6-F1
#
_cell.length_a   1.000
_cell.length_b   1.000
_cell.length_c   1.000
_cell.angle_alpha   90.00
_cell.angle_beta   90.00
_cell.angle_gamma   90.00
#
_symmetry.space_group_name_H-M   'P 1'
#
loop_
_entity.id
_entity.type
_entity.pdbx_description
1 polymer ?
#
loop_
_entity_poly.entity_id
_entity_poly.type
_entity_poly.pdbx_seq_one_letter_code
_entity_poly.pdbx_strand_id
1 'polypeptide(L)'
;MLTCQTHAGSLMSFRDGTSEHVFVEDPIGTLANPMSENDQDAKFMELTAGVLGNERARALLAMLRNMDLRTKAADLTGMFTA
;
A
#
# COMPACT_ATOMS: atom_id res chain seq x y z
N MET A 1 11.64 20.28 2.36
CA MET A 1 10.72 19.36 3.05
C MET A 1 9.33 19.65 2.49
N LEU A 2 8.87 18.86 1.51
CA LEU A 2 7.54 19.04 0.90
C LEU A 2 6.53 18.23 1.72
N THR A 3 5.65 18.89 2.46
CA THR A 3 4.52 18.22 3.12
C THR A 3 3.36 18.13 2.13
N CYS A 4 3.09 16.93 1.60
CA CYS A 4 1.90 16.67 0.80
C CYS A 4 0.72 16.47 1.76
N GLN A 5 -0.02 17.53 2.09
CA GLN A 5 -1.26 17.40 2.85
C GLN A 5 -2.40 17.08 1.88
N THR A 6 -2.87 15.83 1.89
CA THR A 6 -3.97 15.36 1.03
C THR A 6 -5.19 15.12 1.91
N HIS A 7 -6.06 16.11 2.02
CA HIS A 7 -7.35 15.97 2.73
C HIS A 7 -8.42 15.52 1.75
N ALA A 8 -9.28 14.57 2.16
CA ALA A 8 -10.43 14.12 1.38
C ALA A 8 -11.71 14.22 2.20
N GLY A 9 -12.73 14.85 1.62
CA GLY A 9 -14.07 14.98 2.20
C GLY A 9 -15.13 14.42 1.25
N SER A 10 -16.17 13.78 1.81
CA SER A 10 -17.32 13.30 1.05
C SER A 10 -18.62 13.62 1.79
N LEU A 11 -19.61 14.11 1.06
CA LEU A 11 -20.95 14.39 1.54
C LEU A 11 -21.95 13.51 0.78
N MET A 12 -22.70 12.68 1.49
CA MET A 12 -23.80 11.89 0.93
C MET A 12 -25.13 12.44 1.42
N SER A 13 -26.05 12.70 0.50
CA SER A 13 -27.43 13.10 0.82
C SER A 13 -28.38 11.95 0.56
N PHE A 14 -29.22 11.63 1.55
CA PHE A 14 -30.20 10.56 1.48
C PHE A 14 -31.58 11.11 1.10
N ARG A 15 -32.42 10.24 0.53
CA ARG A 15 -33.78 10.63 0.08
C ARG A 15 -34.71 11.04 1.22
N ASP A 16 -34.42 10.64 2.44
CA ASP A 16 -35.16 11.05 3.65
C ASP A 16 -34.79 12.45 4.13
N GLY A 17 -33.89 13.15 3.41
CA GLY A 17 -33.45 14.50 3.72
C GLY A 17 -32.25 14.55 4.68
N THR A 18 -31.75 13.41 5.16
CA THR A 18 -30.54 13.35 5.97
C THR A 18 -29.28 13.45 5.10
N SER A 19 -28.16 13.85 5.72
CA SER A 19 -26.86 13.85 5.06
C SER A 19 -25.77 13.39 5.99
N GLU A 20 -24.82 12.65 5.45
CA GLU A 20 -23.62 12.22 6.15
C GLU A 20 -22.39 12.90 5.54
N HIS A 21 -21.55 13.46 6.39
CA HIS A 21 -20.30 14.08 5.99
C HIS A 21 -19.13 13.33 6.63
N VAL A 22 -18.26 12.78 5.81
CA VAL A 22 -17.05 12.10 6.27
C VAL A 22 -15.85 12.92 5.81
N PHE A 23 -15.05 13.35 6.79
CA PHE A 23 -13.78 14.01 6.58
C PHE A 23 -12.66 13.12 7.10
N VAL A 24 -11.67 12.84 6.26
CA VAL A 24 -10.48 12.09 6.66
C VAL A 24 -9.30 13.05 6.62
N GLU A 25 -8.80 13.38 7.81
CA GLU A 25 -7.66 14.28 8.00
C GLU A 25 -6.34 13.59 7.63
N ASP A 26 -6.11 12.38 8.19
CA ASP A 26 -4.91 11.59 7.93
C ASP A 26 -5.27 10.25 7.26
N PRO A 27 -5.25 10.18 5.91
CA PRO A 27 -5.46 8.93 5.20
C PRO A 27 -4.44 7.85 5.58
N ILE A 28 -4.85 6.58 5.50
CA ILE A 28 -3.96 5.43 5.73
C ILE A 28 -2.81 5.46 4.72
N GLY A 29 -1.57 5.30 5.21
CA GLY A 29 -0.34 5.35 4.44
C GLY A 29 0.38 6.70 4.50
N THR A 30 -0.15 7.68 5.23
CA THR A 30 0.57 8.92 5.55
C THR A 30 1.57 8.70 6.70
N LEU A 31 2.45 9.67 6.94
CA LEU A 31 3.35 9.63 8.10
C LEU A 31 2.59 9.72 9.43
N ALA A 32 1.44 10.42 9.45
CA ALA A 32 0.59 10.59 10.62
C ALA A 32 -0.32 9.38 10.86
N ASN A 33 -0.71 8.66 9.81
CA ASN A 33 -1.49 7.42 9.89
C ASN A 33 -0.83 6.31 9.03
N PRO A 34 0.28 5.72 9.50
CA PRO A 34 1.01 4.71 8.74
C PRO A 34 0.20 3.42 8.62
N MET A 35 0.22 2.82 7.44
CA MET A 35 -0.35 1.49 7.22
C MET A 35 0.45 0.45 8.02
N SER A 36 -0.23 -0.47 8.70
CA SER A 36 0.44 -1.55 9.42
C SER A 36 1.24 -2.45 8.47
N GLU A 37 2.27 -3.13 8.97
CA GLU A 37 3.06 -4.04 8.12
C GLU A 37 2.20 -5.18 7.54
N ASN A 38 1.25 -5.71 8.32
CA ASN A 38 0.31 -6.73 7.85
C ASN A 38 -0.56 -6.21 6.70
N ASP A 39 -1.05 -4.98 6.80
CA ASP A 39 -1.87 -4.38 5.74
C ASP A 39 -1.03 -4.05 4.49
N GLN A 40 0.23 -3.63 4.68
CA GLN A 40 1.19 -3.45 3.58
C GLN A 40 1.48 -4.78 2.88
N ASP A 41 1.68 -5.86 3.63
CA ASP A 41 1.93 -7.21 3.12
C ASP A 41 0.70 -7.73 2.35
N ALA A 42 -0.50 -7.55 2.90
CA ALA A 42 -1.74 -7.91 2.23
C ALA A 42 -1.91 -7.15 0.91
N LYS A 43 -1.69 -5.83 0.92
CA LYS A 43 -1.75 -4.97 -0.27
C LYS A 43 -0.69 -5.37 -1.31
N PHE A 44 0.52 -5.72 -0.86
CA PHE A 44 1.57 -6.20 -1.74
C PHE A 44 1.15 -7.50 -2.44
N MET A 45 0.62 -8.47 -1.68
CA MET A 45 0.16 -9.74 -2.23
C MET A 45 -1.01 -9.56 -3.21
N GLU A 46 -1.95 -8.67 -2.91
CA GLU A 46 -3.06 -8.31 -3.81
C GLU A 46 -2.55 -7.83 -5.18
N LEU A 47 -1.55 -6.95 -5.19
CA LEU A 47 -1.02 -6.34 -6.42
C LEU A 47 -0.10 -7.27 -7.22
N THR A 48 0.58 -8.21 -6.56
CA THR A 48 1.67 -8.98 -7.18
C THR A 48 1.31 -10.43 -7.49
N ALA A 49 0.43 -11.06 -6.70
CA ALA A 49 0.14 -12.49 -6.86
C ALA A 49 -0.47 -12.82 -8.24
N GLY A 50 -1.28 -11.91 -8.81
CA GLY A 50 -1.87 -12.07 -10.14
C GLY A 50 -0.87 -11.98 -11.29
N VAL A 51 0.30 -11.36 -11.07
CA VAL A 51 1.34 -11.16 -12.08
C VAL A 51 2.47 -12.18 -11.94
N LEU A 52 2.94 -12.40 -10.71
CA LEU A 52 4.10 -13.24 -10.42
C LEU A 52 3.75 -14.69 -10.06
N GLY A 53 2.50 -14.94 -9.68
CA GLY A 53 2.09 -16.15 -8.96
C GLY A 53 2.40 -16.06 -7.47
N ASN A 54 1.64 -16.83 -6.67
CA ASN A 54 1.68 -16.77 -5.20
C ASN A 54 3.06 -17.06 -4.60
N GLU A 55 3.78 -18.06 -5.12
CA GLU A 55 5.06 -18.48 -4.55
C GLU A 55 6.15 -17.42 -4.75
N ARG A 56 6.28 -16.91 -5.98
CA ARG A 56 7.23 -15.84 -6.30
C ARG A 56 6.90 -14.55 -5.55
N ALA A 57 5.63 -14.17 -5.48
CA ALA A 57 5.19 -12.99 -4.72
C ALA A 57 5.57 -13.10 -3.23
N ARG A 58 5.36 -14.26 -2.59
CA ARG A 58 5.76 -14.48 -1.18
C ARG A 58 7.27 -14.46 -0.99
N ALA A 59 8.02 -15.13 -1.86
CA ALA A 59 9.48 -15.15 -1.78
C ALA A 59 10.07 -13.73 -1.90
N LEU A 60 9.49 -12.95 -2.80
CA LEU A 60 9.85 -11.56 -2.98
C LEU A 60 9.51 -10.70 -1.76
N LEU A 61 8.31 -10.82 -1.22
CA LEU A 61 7.90 -10.09 -0.01
C LEU A 61 8.84 -10.39 1.16
N ALA A 62 9.18 -11.66 1.36
CA ALA A 62 10.11 -12.08 2.40
C ALA A 62 11.51 -11.45 2.23
N MET A 63 11.99 -11.35 0.99
CA MET A 63 13.26 -10.69 0.69
C MET A 63 13.19 -9.19 0.92
N LEU A 64 12.11 -8.50 0.48
CA LEU A 64 11.93 -7.05 0.71
C LEU A 64 11.90 -6.69 2.20
N ARG A 65 11.24 -7.51 3.04
CA ARG A 65 11.18 -7.31 4.50
C ARG A 65 12.52 -7.45 5.19
N ASN A 66 13.45 -8.22 4.61
CA ASN A 66 14.77 -8.50 5.17
C ASN A 66 15.91 -8.03 4.26
N MET A 67 15.64 -7.04 3.40
CA MET A 67 16.55 -6.67 2.32
C MET A 67 17.87 -6.10 2.86
N ASP A 68 18.98 -6.71 2.44
CA ASP A 68 20.29 -6.05 2.48
C ASP A 68 20.32 -4.97 1.40
N LEU A 69 20.51 -3.70 1.78
CA LEU A 69 20.62 -2.56 0.87
C LEU A 69 21.84 -2.63 -0.06
N ARG A 70 22.74 -3.60 0.17
CA ARG A 70 23.87 -3.91 -0.71
C ARG A 70 23.54 -4.92 -1.81
N THR A 71 22.36 -5.54 -1.76
CA THR A 71 21.85 -6.40 -2.83
C THR A 71 21.90 -5.65 -4.16
N LYS A 72 22.43 -6.28 -5.22
CA LYS A 72 22.49 -5.62 -6.52
C LYS A 72 21.07 -5.46 -7.05
N ALA A 73 20.79 -4.30 -7.64
CA ALA A 73 19.52 -4.06 -8.31
C ALA A 73 19.19 -5.16 -9.35
N ALA A 74 20.19 -5.70 -10.05
CA ALA A 74 20.00 -6.81 -10.99
C ALA A 74 19.42 -8.07 -10.31
N ASP A 75 19.94 -8.44 -9.14
CA ASP A 75 19.50 -9.62 -8.39
C ASP A 75 18.06 -9.44 -7.89
N LEU A 76 17.73 -8.22 -7.43
CA LEU A 76 16.37 -7.83 -7.07
C LEU A 76 15.43 -7.91 -8.29
N THR A 77 15.82 -7.31 -9.42
CA THR A 77 14.98 -7.29 -10.63
C THR A 77 14.73 -8.66 -11.22
N GLY A 78 15.70 -9.57 -11.10
CA GLY A 78 15.56 -10.96 -11.53
C GLY A 78 14.41 -11.70 -10.84
N MET A 79 13.95 -11.23 -9.68
CA MET A 79 12.84 -11.84 -8.95
C MET A 79 11.46 -11.52 -9.54
N PHE A 80 11.34 -10.47 -10.37
CA PHE A 80 10.07 -10.06 -11.00
C PHE A 80 10.01 -10.30 -12.51
N THR A 81 11.14 -10.62 -13.13
CA THR A 81 11.21 -10.89 -14.57
C THR A 81 11.04 -12.38 -14.85
N ALA A 82 10.22 -12.70 -15.85
CA ALA A 82 9.97 -14.08 -16.30
C ALA A 82 11.22 -14.71 -16.92
#